data_AF-A0A7X9ZF30-F1
#
_entry.id   AF-A0A7X9ZF30-F1
#
_cell.length_a   1.000
_cell.length_b   1.000
_cell.length_c   1.000
_cell.angle_alpha   90.00
_cell.angle_beta   90.00
_cell.angle_gamma   90.00
#
_symmetry.space_group_name_H-M   'P 1'
#
loop_
_entity.id
_entity.type
_entity.pdbx_description
1 polymer ?
#
loop_
_entity_poly.entity_id
_entity_poly.type
_entity_poly.pdbx_seq_one_letter_code
_entity_poly.pdbx_strand_id
1 'polypeptide(L)'
;MTYCVAARLDAGLVFLSDSRTNAGVDQISVFRKMTVFERPGERVMVLMTSGNLAVSQAVLHALTRQHDEGGDTIWSAADLFEATRCVGAAVREVYQREAPALHEQGVDFNVSMIFGGQIGAERCRLFQVYSAGNFIEAGQECPYFQIGEAKYGKPILDRVLRPDTSLDEAAKCALISMDSTLRSNISVGLPLDLLVYDTHALRVTHFASIDEHNEYFRMIRGTWGERLRQVFAEIPDPLWTNPDDPGSLVPPSRVHQPLRIEPVNAPQPNYPTPQVLAEDPGKDQAN
;
A
#
# COMPACT_ATOMS: atom_id res chain seq x y z
N MET A 1 5.53 -10.96 -1.88
CA MET A 1 4.24 -11.69 -1.82
C MET A 1 3.41 -11.23 -0.64
N THR A 2 3.10 -9.94 -0.55
CA THR A 2 2.29 -9.36 0.54
C THR A 2 1.98 -7.92 0.16
N TYR A 3 0.79 -7.42 0.47
CA TYR A 3 0.51 -5.99 0.55
C TYR A 3 -0.40 -5.69 1.73
N CYS A 4 0.08 -4.83 2.63
CA CYS A 4 -0.73 -4.28 3.71
C CYS A 4 -0.64 -2.75 3.71
N VAL A 5 -1.73 -2.08 4.07
CA VAL A 5 -1.82 -0.63 4.20
C VAL A 5 -2.61 -0.28 5.45
N ALA A 6 -2.16 0.75 6.17
CA ALA A 6 -2.96 1.36 7.22
C ALA A 6 -2.89 2.88 7.16
N ALA A 7 -4.00 3.50 7.53
CA ALA A 7 -4.18 4.95 7.58
C ALA A 7 -4.57 5.39 8.98
N ARG A 8 -4.00 6.51 9.42
CA ARG A 8 -4.33 7.26 10.63
C ARG A 8 -4.98 8.58 10.24
N LEU A 9 -6.26 8.70 10.54
CA LEU A 9 -7.10 9.86 10.26
C LEU A 9 -7.50 10.51 11.58
N ASP A 10 -8.11 11.69 11.50
CA ASP A 10 -8.65 12.38 12.68
C ASP A 10 -9.86 11.64 13.26
N ALA A 11 -10.61 10.93 12.40
CA ALA A 11 -11.76 10.12 12.80
C ALA A 11 -11.39 8.72 13.34
N GLY A 12 -10.15 8.24 13.11
CA GLY A 12 -9.75 6.90 13.52
C GLY A 12 -8.69 6.24 12.66
N LEU A 13 -8.77 4.91 12.56
CA LEU A 13 -7.80 4.08 11.85
C LEU A 13 -8.48 3.16 10.84
N VAL A 14 -7.81 2.93 9.71
CA VAL A 14 -8.21 1.94 8.69
C VAL A 14 -7.02 1.03 8.43
N PHE A 15 -7.25 -0.29 8.42
CA PHE A 15 -6.25 -1.30 8.12
C PHE A 15 -6.76 -2.23 7.03
N LEU A 16 -5.92 -2.55 6.05
CA LEU A 16 -6.24 -3.51 4.99
C LEU A 16 -5.02 -4.38 4.71
N SER A 17 -5.20 -5.70 4.76
CA SER A 17 -4.14 -6.67 4.42
C SER A 17 -4.63 -7.73 3.45
N ASP A 18 -3.79 -8.09 2.48
CA ASP A 18 -3.98 -9.30 1.69
C ASP A 18 -3.58 -10.57 2.46
N SER A 19 -3.85 -11.75 1.93
CA SER A 19 -3.56 -13.02 2.62
C SER A 19 -2.69 -14.00 1.83
N ARG A 20 -2.46 -13.76 0.53
CA ARG A 20 -1.55 -14.58 -0.27
C ARG A 20 -0.13 -14.50 0.26
N THR A 21 0.48 -15.64 0.53
CA THR A 21 1.79 -15.71 1.17
C THR A 21 2.63 -16.81 0.56
N ASN A 22 3.93 -16.54 0.40
CA ASN A 22 4.91 -17.54 0.02
C ASN A 22 5.38 -18.32 1.26
N ALA A 23 5.09 -19.61 1.31
CA ALA A 23 5.54 -20.51 2.38
C ALA A 23 6.76 -21.38 1.97
N GLY A 24 7.25 -21.25 0.74
CA GLY A 24 8.35 -22.04 0.19
C GLY A 24 8.31 -22.12 -1.34
N VAL A 25 9.30 -22.78 -1.94
CA VAL A 25 9.30 -23.03 -3.39
C VAL A 25 8.01 -23.75 -3.78
N ASP A 26 7.26 -23.17 -4.71
CA ASP A 26 5.96 -23.64 -5.19
C ASP A 26 4.84 -23.78 -4.14
N GLN A 27 5.00 -23.18 -2.95
CA GLN A 27 4.01 -23.19 -1.88
C GLN A 27 3.40 -21.81 -1.66
N ILE A 28 2.38 -21.50 -2.46
CA ILE A 28 1.55 -20.31 -2.27
C ILE A 28 0.30 -20.69 -1.50
N SER A 29 0.14 -20.11 -0.31
CA SER A 29 -0.95 -20.41 0.62
C SER A 29 -1.60 -19.12 1.14
N VAL A 30 -2.72 -19.29 1.85
CA VAL A 30 -3.49 -18.20 2.47
C VAL A 30 -3.13 -18.13 3.96
N PHE A 31 -2.53 -17.03 4.39
CA PHE A 31 -2.24 -16.73 5.79
C PHE A 31 -2.74 -15.34 6.14
N ARG A 32 -3.39 -15.20 7.30
CA ARG A 32 -3.79 -13.89 7.81
C ARG A 32 -2.55 -13.08 8.17
N LYS A 33 -2.54 -11.82 7.72
CA LYS A 33 -1.45 -10.88 7.97
C LYS A 33 -1.85 -9.74 8.89
N MET A 34 -3.04 -9.81 9.48
CA MET A 34 -3.55 -8.86 10.45
C MET A 34 -3.86 -9.61 11.74
N THR A 35 -3.34 -9.11 12.86
CA THR A 35 -3.61 -9.62 14.20
C THR A 35 -4.14 -8.49 15.07
N VAL A 36 -5.22 -8.75 15.81
CA VAL A 36 -5.86 -7.78 16.69
C VAL A 36 -5.63 -8.16 18.15
N PHE A 37 -5.17 -7.19 18.94
CA PHE A 37 -5.03 -7.26 20.38
C PHE A 37 -6.08 -6.32 20.98
N GLU A 38 -7.15 -6.89 21.51
CA GLU A 38 -8.29 -6.12 22.01
C GLU A 38 -8.54 -6.45 23.48
N ARG A 39 -8.66 -5.39 24.29
CA ARG A 39 -9.26 -5.44 25.62
C ARG A 39 -10.36 -4.37 25.65
N PRO A 40 -11.63 -4.76 25.47
CA PRO A 40 -12.72 -3.82 25.27
C PRO A 40 -12.81 -2.79 26.39
N GLY A 41 -12.95 -1.51 26.02
CA GLY A 41 -13.01 -0.38 26.95
C GLY A 41 -11.65 0.08 27.48
N GLU A 42 -10.55 -0.59 27.12
CA GLU A 42 -9.20 -0.21 27.54
C GLU A 42 -8.27 0.03 26.35
N ARG A 43 -8.14 -0.93 25.43
CA ARG A 43 -7.17 -0.83 24.33
C ARG A 43 -7.57 -1.66 23.11
N VAL A 44 -7.24 -1.13 21.94
CA VAL A 44 -7.26 -1.86 20.67
C VAL A 44 -5.95 -1.60 19.96
N MET A 45 -5.24 -2.66 19.60
CA MET A 45 -3.98 -2.60 18.86
C MET A 45 -4.03 -3.61 17.72
N VAL A 46 -3.50 -3.23 16.56
CA VAL A 46 -3.53 -4.03 15.34
C VAL A 46 -2.11 -4.12 14.81
N LEU A 47 -1.65 -5.34 14.59
CA LEU A 47 -0.36 -5.65 13.98
C LEU A 47 -0.59 -6.24 12.59
N MET A 48 0.04 -5.64 11.58
CA MET A 48 0.11 -6.19 10.24
C MET A 48 1.53 -6.61 9.88
N THR A 49 1.67 -7.72 9.17
CA THR A 49 3.00 -8.31 8.88
C THR A 49 3.27 -8.45 7.39
N SER A 50 4.55 -8.36 7.03
CA SER A 50 5.08 -8.66 5.69
C SER A 50 6.53 -9.13 5.80
N GLY A 51 7.03 -9.78 4.75
CA GLY A 51 8.39 -10.33 4.70
C GLY A 51 8.37 -11.85 4.80
N ASN A 52 9.37 -12.42 5.48
CA ASN A 52 9.46 -13.86 5.69
C ASN A 52 8.38 -14.34 6.66
N LEU A 53 7.56 -15.31 6.22
CA LEU A 53 6.43 -15.82 7.00
C LEU A 53 6.88 -16.41 8.35
N ALA A 54 7.91 -17.26 8.35
CA ALA A 54 8.43 -17.89 9.56
C ALA A 54 8.95 -16.85 10.56
N VAL A 55 9.68 -15.84 10.07
CA VAL A 55 10.14 -14.72 10.90
C VAL A 55 8.96 -13.94 11.48
N SER A 56 7.97 -13.56 10.66
CA SER A 56 6.82 -12.79 11.13
C SER A 56 5.98 -13.54 12.18
N GLN A 57 5.80 -14.85 12.01
CA GLN A 57 5.12 -15.70 12.99
C GLN A 57 5.94 -15.86 14.27
N ALA A 58 7.26 -16.03 14.16
CA ALA A 58 8.14 -16.08 15.31
C ALA A 58 8.10 -14.77 16.13
N VAL A 59 8.05 -13.62 15.46
CA VAL A 59 7.93 -12.31 16.15
C VAL A 59 6.57 -12.19 16.83
N LEU A 60 5.48 -12.58 16.17
CA LEU A 60 4.16 -12.60 16.79
C LEU A 60 4.14 -13.51 18.02
N HIS A 61 4.72 -14.71 17.91
CA HIS A 61 4.79 -15.67 19.00
C HIS A 61 5.62 -15.13 20.19
N ALA A 62 6.77 -14.51 19.92
CA ALA A 62 7.59 -13.86 20.94
C ALA A 62 6.83 -12.72 21.63
N LEU A 63 6.12 -11.88 20.86
CA LEU A 63 5.31 -10.77 21.37
C LEU A 63 4.15 -11.23 22.27
N THR A 64 3.54 -12.38 21.94
CA THR A 64 2.40 -12.92 22.70
C THR A 64 2.79 -13.83 23.87
N ARG A 65 4.08 -14.17 23.99
CA ARG A 65 4.55 -15.09 25.03
C ARG A 65 4.34 -14.47 26.41
N GLN A 66 3.73 -15.23 27.32
CA GLN A 66 3.64 -14.81 28.71
C GLN A 66 5.01 -14.99 29.37
N HIS A 67 5.43 -13.95 30.11
CA HIS A 67 6.63 -14.00 30.93
C HIS A 67 6.20 -14.18 32.39
N ASP A 68 6.62 -15.28 33.00
CA ASP A 68 6.30 -15.60 34.41
C ASP A 68 6.86 -14.54 35.39
N GLU A 69 7.84 -13.73 34.97
CA GLU A 69 8.59 -12.79 35.82
C GLU A 69 8.14 -11.32 35.71
N GLY A 70 6.97 -11.02 35.13
CA GLY A 70 6.38 -9.67 35.21
C GLY A 70 7.07 -8.59 34.36
N GLY A 71 7.51 -8.95 33.15
CA GLY A 71 8.10 -8.01 32.19
C GLY A 71 7.08 -7.13 31.46
N ASP A 72 7.59 -6.11 30.74
CA ASP A 72 6.78 -5.23 29.89
C ASP A 72 6.18 -6.04 28.72
N THR A 73 4.86 -6.18 28.73
CA THR A 73 4.09 -6.83 27.66
C THR A 73 3.31 -5.79 26.89
N ILE A 74 2.87 -6.16 25.68
CA ILE A 74 1.92 -5.36 24.91
C ILE A 74 0.62 -5.05 25.69
N TRP A 75 0.27 -5.89 26.66
CA TRP A 75 -0.93 -5.76 27.50
C TRP A 75 -0.74 -4.90 28.75
N SER A 76 0.51 -4.64 29.17
CA SER A 76 0.85 -3.78 30.30
C SER A 76 1.46 -2.44 29.89
N ALA A 77 1.81 -2.27 28.59
CA ALA A 77 2.28 -1.01 28.05
C ALA A 77 1.34 0.15 28.38
N ALA A 78 1.94 1.28 28.81
CA ALA A 78 1.23 2.48 29.26
C ALA A 78 0.63 3.29 28.11
N ASP A 79 1.29 3.28 26.96
CA ASP A 79 0.88 3.97 25.73
C ASP A 79 1.27 3.17 24.48
N LEU A 80 0.85 3.64 23.31
CA LEU A 80 1.12 2.90 22.06
C LEU A 80 2.61 2.94 21.65
N PHE A 81 3.40 3.91 22.12
CA PHE A 81 4.84 3.95 21.85
C PHE A 81 5.56 2.83 22.60
N GLU A 82 5.28 2.66 23.88
CA GLU A 82 5.82 1.56 24.69
C GLU A 82 5.35 0.20 24.16
N ALA A 83 4.08 0.09 23.73
CA ALA A 83 3.60 -1.11 23.05
C ALA A 83 4.38 -1.40 21.74
N THR A 84 4.72 -0.36 20.97
CA THR A 84 5.56 -0.48 19.76
C THR A 84 7.00 -0.90 20.10
N ARG A 85 7.54 -0.45 21.24
CA ARG A 85 8.85 -0.92 21.73
C ARG A 85 8.85 -2.40 22.04
N CYS A 86 7.76 -2.95 22.58
CA CYS A 86 7.61 -4.40 22.76
C CYS A 86 7.68 -5.15 21.41
N VAL A 87 7.03 -4.61 20.36
CA VAL A 87 7.12 -5.19 19.00
C VAL A 87 8.57 -5.15 18.49
N GLY A 88 9.25 -4.01 18.62
CA GLY A 88 10.65 -3.87 18.22
C GLY A 88 11.61 -4.78 19.00
N ALA A 89 11.36 -5.00 20.30
CA ALA A 89 12.11 -5.94 21.12
C ALA A 89 11.91 -7.39 20.64
N ALA A 90 10.66 -7.79 20.33
CA ALA A 90 10.36 -9.10 19.77
C ALA A 90 11.04 -9.33 18.41
N VAL A 91 11.09 -8.31 17.54
CA VAL A 91 11.86 -8.39 16.28
C VAL A 91 13.34 -8.68 16.54
N ARG A 92 13.95 -7.99 17.51
CA ARG A 92 15.37 -8.17 17.85
C ARG A 92 15.65 -9.52 18.51
N GLU A 93 14.76 -10.02 19.35
CA GLU A 93 14.85 -11.36 19.95
C GLU A 93 14.88 -12.43 18.84
N VAL A 94 13.96 -12.34 17.88
CA VAL A 94 13.91 -13.28 16.75
C VAL A 94 15.10 -13.10 15.82
N TYR A 95 15.56 -11.87 15.58
CA TYR A 95 16.78 -11.62 14.82
C TYR A 95 18.00 -12.33 15.43
N GLN A 96 18.20 -12.21 16.73
CA GLN A 96 19.33 -12.85 17.42
C GLN A 96 19.32 -14.37 17.28
N ARG A 97 18.14 -14.99 17.22
CA ARG A 97 17.98 -16.44 17.11
C ARG A 97 18.06 -16.95 15.68
N GLU A 98 17.39 -16.29 14.74
CA GLU A 98 17.16 -16.82 13.39
C GLU A 98 18.13 -16.25 12.34
N ALA A 99 18.60 -15.01 12.50
CA ALA A 99 19.39 -14.34 11.46
C ALA A 99 20.72 -15.05 11.13
N PRO A 100 21.49 -15.63 12.09
CA PRO A 100 22.71 -16.35 11.75
C PRO A 100 22.48 -17.55 10.83
N ALA A 101 21.49 -18.39 11.15
CA ALA A 101 21.16 -19.58 10.36
C ALA A 101 20.59 -19.21 8.98
N LEU A 102 19.75 -18.17 8.90
CA LEU A 102 19.27 -17.65 7.61
C LEU A 102 20.42 -17.15 6.74
N HIS A 103 21.36 -16.42 7.33
CA HIS A 103 22.53 -15.90 6.62
C HIS A 103 23.43 -17.02 6.07
N GLU A 104 23.65 -18.08 6.84
CA GLU A 104 24.40 -19.27 6.38
C GLU A 104 23.74 -19.96 5.19
N GLN A 105 22.41 -19.87 5.06
CA GLN A 105 21.64 -20.39 3.92
C GLN A 105 21.47 -19.36 2.79
N GLY A 106 22.12 -18.20 2.88
CA GLY A 106 22.02 -17.14 1.87
C GLY A 106 20.67 -16.41 1.84
N VAL A 107 19.92 -16.44 2.94
CA VAL A 107 18.62 -15.77 3.09
C VAL A 107 18.75 -14.58 4.03
N ASP A 108 18.28 -13.42 3.62
CA ASP A 108 18.26 -12.23 4.48
C ASP A 108 17.14 -12.31 5.52
N PHE A 109 17.43 -11.84 6.73
CA PHE A 109 16.40 -11.59 7.73
C PHE A 109 15.52 -10.42 7.28
N ASN A 110 14.28 -10.71 6.89
CA ASN A 110 13.36 -9.72 6.34
C ASN A 110 12.01 -9.78 7.04
N VAL A 111 11.66 -8.71 7.76
CA VAL A 111 10.34 -8.50 8.33
C VAL A 111 10.02 -7.01 8.38
N SER A 112 8.81 -6.66 7.98
CA SER A 112 8.31 -5.29 8.08
C SER A 112 6.90 -5.34 8.60
N MET A 113 6.59 -4.50 9.59
CA MET A 113 5.32 -4.52 10.29
C MET A 113 4.71 -3.13 10.36
N ILE A 114 3.39 -3.08 10.37
CA ILE A 114 2.64 -1.88 10.74
C ILE A 114 1.93 -2.18 12.05
N PHE A 115 2.07 -1.29 13.02
CA PHE A 115 1.46 -1.42 14.33
C PHE A 115 0.70 -0.15 14.67
N GLY A 116 -0.59 -0.25 14.96
CA GLY A 116 -1.43 0.92 15.23
C GLY A 116 -2.59 0.61 16.15
N GLY A 117 -3.20 1.64 16.73
CA GLY A 117 -4.23 1.44 17.73
C GLY A 117 -4.49 2.65 18.61
N GLN A 118 -5.14 2.39 19.74
CA GLN A 118 -5.44 3.35 20.78
C GLN A 118 -5.46 2.66 22.15
N ILE A 119 -4.87 3.31 23.15
CA ILE A 119 -4.87 2.88 24.56
C ILE A 119 -5.49 3.99 25.42
N GLY A 120 -6.56 3.65 26.14
CA GLY A 120 -7.27 4.56 27.02
C GLY A 120 -7.70 5.86 26.33
N ALA A 121 -7.31 6.99 26.93
CA ALA A 121 -7.63 8.32 26.41
C ALA A 121 -6.60 8.87 25.40
N GLU A 122 -5.55 8.11 25.05
CA GLU A 122 -4.55 8.54 24.08
C GLU A 122 -5.18 8.72 22.70
N ARG A 123 -4.59 9.56 21.83
CA ARG A 123 -4.99 9.64 20.41
C ARG A 123 -4.66 8.33 19.68
N CYS A 124 -5.33 8.07 18.57
CA CYS A 124 -4.91 7.01 17.66
C CYS A 124 -3.49 7.25 17.16
N ARG A 125 -2.65 6.22 17.19
CA ARG A 125 -1.27 6.25 16.70
C ARG A 125 -1.01 5.08 15.77
N LEU A 126 -0.04 5.25 14.88
CA LEU A 126 0.30 4.29 13.83
C LEU A 126 1.79 4.33 13.58
N PHE A 127 2.42 3.17 13.54
CA PHE A 127 3.86 2.99 13.44
C PHE A 127 4.22 2.01 12.33
N GLN A 128 5.38 2.21 11.73
CA GLN A 128 6.04 1.22 10.87
C GLN A 128 7.29 0.72 11.56
N VAL A 129 7.38 -0.59 11.78
CA VAL A 129 8.52 -1.27 12.42
C VAL A 129 9.35 -1.97 11.35
N TYR A 130 10.66 -1.72 11.35
CA TYR A 130 11.62 -2.27 10.40
C TYR A 130 12.32 -3.54 10.92
N SER A 131 13.00 -4.27 10.05
CA SER A 131 13.76 -5.49 10.40
C SER A 131 14.79 -5.31 11.53
N ALA A 132 15.27 -4.08 11.77
CA ALA A 132 16.19 -3.77 12.86
C ALA A 132 15.49 -3.52 14.21
N GLY A 133 14.15 -3.64 14.25
CA GLY A 133 13.31 -3.39 15.41
C GLY A 133 13.16 -1.92 15.81
N ASN A 134 13.73 -0.99 15.03
CA ASN A 134 13.40 0.44 15.13
C ASN A 134 12.13 0.74 14.34
N PHE A 135 11.53 1.91 14.58
CA PHE A 135 10.25 2.27 14.00
C PHE A 135 10.11 3.79 13.82
N ILE A 136 9.16 4.17 12.97
CA ILE A 136 8.70 5.55 12.77
C ILE A 136 7.20 5.66 13.02
N GLU A 137 6.71 6.86 13.31
CA GLU A 137 5.30 7.16 13.56
C GLU A 137 4.68 7.96 12.41
N ALA A 138 3.41 7.67 12.08
CA ALA A 138 2.65 8.42 11.09
C ALA A 138 2.33 9.84 11.62
N GLY A 139 2.61 10.84 10.78
CA GLY A 139 2.36 12.25 11.08
C GLY A 139 1.04 12.76 10.51
N GLN A 140 0.90 14.08 10.43
CA GLN A 140 -0.15 14.71 9.63
C GLN A 140 0.25 14.78 8.14
N GLU A 141 1.54 14.99 7.85
CA GLU A 141 2.03 15.06 6.46
C GLU A 141 2.05 13.70 5.76
N CYS A 142 2.23 12.62 6.53
CA CYS A 142 2.17 11.25 6.02
C CYS A 142 1.23 10.45 6.93
N PRO A 143 -0.08 10.41 6.62
CA PRO A 143 -1.09 9.79 7.47
C PRO A 143 -1.18 8.27 7.27
N TYR A 144 -0.35 7.63 6.46
CA TYR A 144 -0.47 6.21 6.16
C TYR A 144 0.89 5.52 6.00
N PHE A 145 0.89 4.20 6.19
CA PHE A 145 2.03 3.34 5.88
C PHE A 145 1.61 2.17 5.01
N GLN A 146 2.56 1.68 4.22
CA GLN A 146 2.43 0.50 3.39
C GLN A 146 3.61 -0.44 3.63
N ILE A 147 3.37 -1.75 3.57
CA ILE A 147 4.39 -2.79 3.66
C ILE A 147 4.16 -3.87 2.58
N GLY A 148 5.24 -4.53 2.15
CA GLY A 148 5.21 -5.46 1.01
C GLY A 148 5.26 -4.74 -0.35
N GLU A 149 4.43 -5.18 -1.30
CA GLU A 149 4.34 -4.68 -2.69
C GLU A 149 3.60 -3.33 -2.79
N ALA A 150 4.11 -2.32 -2.08
CA ALA A 150 3.44 -1.04 -1.85
C ALA A 150 3.31 -0.12 -3.08
N LYS A 151 4.13 -0.31 -4.11
CA LYS A 151 4.32 0.70 -5.18
C LYS A 151 3.09 0.90 -6.07
N TYR A 152 2.35 -0.17 -6.38
CA TYR A 152 1.24 -0.15 -7.35
C TYR A 152 0.03 0.62 -6.82
N GLY A 153 -0.30 0.41 -5.55
CA GLY A 153 -1.43 1.06 -4.88
C GLY A 153 -1.12 2.44 -4.31
N LYS A 154 0.13 2.90 -4.33
CA LYS A 154 0.53 4.18 -3.72
C LYS A 154 -0.11 5.41 -4.38
N PRO A 155 -0.19 5.55 -5.72
CA PRO A 155 -0.63 6.80 -6.34
C PRO A 155 -2.05 7.25 -5.97
N ILE A 156 -2.97 6.31 -5.69
CA ILE A 156 -4.33 6.67 -5.26
C ILE A 156 -4.37 7.17 -3.81
N LEU A 157 -3.53 6.59 -2.94
CA LEU A 157 -3.39 7.02 -1.55
C LEU A 157 -2.83 8.46 -1.51
N ASP A 158 -1.76 8.73 -2.27
CA ASP A 158 -1.13 10.06 -2.36
C ASP A 158 -2.09 11.14 -2.89
N ARG A 159 -3.11 10.77 -3.67
CA ARG A 159 -4.07 11.72 -4.27
C ARG A 159 -5.29 12.01 -3.42
N VAL A 160 -5.74 11.03 -2.64
CA VAL A 160 -7.05 11.06 -1.98
C VAL A 160 -6.92 11.17 -0.46
N LEU A 161 -5.97 10.47 0.13
CA LEU A 161 -5.92 10.26 1.57
C LEU A 161 -5.31 11.48 2.28
N ARG A 162 -6.10 12.08 3.17
CA ARG A 162 -5.72 13.25 3.99
C ARG A 162 -6.16 13.02 5.43
N PRO A 163 -5.59 13.70 6.44
CA PRO A 163 -5.97 13.50 7.85
C PRO A 163 -7.47 13.66 8.13
N ASP A 164 -8.14 14.56 7.40
CA ASP A 164 -9.57 14.88 7.51
C ASP A 164 -10.48 13.97 6.67
N THR A 165 -9.93 13.00 5.94
CA THR A 165 -10.72 12.03 5.17
C THR A 165 -11.58 11.18 6.10
N SER A 166 -12.83 10.93 5.73
CA SER A 166 -13.72 10.06 6.50
C SER A 166 -13.25 8.60 6.49
N LEU A 167 -13.62 7.82 7.52
CA LEU A 167 -13.23 6.40 7.61
C LEU A 167 -13.74 5.59 6.41
N ASP A 168 -14.96 5.86 5.93
CA ASP A 168 -15.55 5.18 4.78
C ASP A 168 -14.82 5.50 3.47
N GLU A 169 -14.43 6.76 3.26
CA GLU A 169 -13.64 7.16 2.10
C GLU A 169 -12.24 6.58 2.13
N ALA A 170 -11.61 6.53 3.31
CA ALA A 170 -10.31 5.90 3.48
C ALA A 170 -10.35 4.39 3.25
N ALA A 171 -11.38 3.69 3.75
CA ALA A 171 -11.60 2.28 3.46
C ALA A 171 -11.80 2.02 1.96
N LYS A 172 -12.59 2.86 1.29
CA LYS A 172 -12.76 2.83 -0.17
C LYS A 172 -11.44 3.06 -0.91
N CYS A 173 -10.67 4.06 -0.48
CA CYS A 173 -9.36 4.36 -1.05
C CYS A 173 -8.38 3.17 -0.90
N ALA A 174 -8.35 2.53 0.28
CA ALA A 174 -7.55 1.34 0.53
C ALA A 174 -7.96 0.16 -0.37
N LEU A 175 -9.26 -0.05 -0.60
CA LEU A 175 -9.74 -1.10 -1.52
C LEU A 175 -9.35 -0.84 -2.98
N ILE A 176 -9.40 0.42 -3.45
CA ILE A 176 -8.95 0.80 -4.79
C ILE A 176 -7.43 0.63 -4.92
N SER A 177 -6.69 1.00 -3.87
CA SER A 177 -5.25 0.76 -3.78
C SER A 177 -4.92 -0.73 -3.91
N MET A 178 -5.69 -1.58 -3.22
CA MET A 178 -5.56 -3.05 -3.30
C MET A 178 -5.92 -3.60 -4.69
N ASP A 179 -6.98 -3.11 -5.35
CA ASP A 179 -7.32 -3.54 -6.72
C ASP A 179 -6.18 -3.27 -7.70
N SER A 180 -5.58 -2.08 -7.63
CA SER A 180 -4.46 -1.68 -8.47
C SER A 180 -3.28 -2.63 -8.30
N THR A 181 -2.99 -3.03 -7.06
CA THR A 181 -1.93 -3.99 -6.73
C THR A 181 -2.28 -5.41 -7.19
N LEU A 182 -3.48 -5.91 -6.91
CA LEU A 182 -3.95 -7.25 -7.32
C LEU A 182 -3.88 -7.45 -8.84
N ARG A 183 -4.21 -6.42 -9.62
CA ARG A 183 -4.15 -6.46 -11.09
C ARG A 183 -2.72 -6.47 -11.64
N SER A 184 -1.79 -5.88 -10.90
CA SER A 184 -0.43 -5.60 -11.40
C SER A 184 0.63 -6.55 -10.84
N ASN A 185 0.33 -7.27 -9.75
CA ASN A 185 1.30 -8.14 -9.09
C ASN A 185 0.61 -9.40 -8.52
N ILE A 186 0.92 -10.57 -9.10
CA ILE A 186 0.34 -11.87 -8.73
C ILE A 186 0.69 -12.31 -7.31
N SER A 187 1.72 -11.71 -6.71
CA SER A 187 2.18 -12.07 -5.37
C SER A 187 1.26 -11.55 -4.25
N VAL A 188 0.29 -10.71 -4.58
CA VAL A 188 -0.77 -10.21 -3.70
C VAL A 188 -2.07 -10.92 -4.06
N GLY A 189 -2.89 -11.27 -3.07
CA GLY A 189 -4.10 -12.05 -3.34
C GLY A 189 -5.15 -12.06 -2.24
N LEU A 190 -6.37 -12.35 -2.67
CA LEU A 190 -7.54 -12.58 -1.83
C LEU A 190 -7.41 -13.86 -0.98
N PRO A 191 -8.15 -13.98 0.13
CA PRO A 191 -9.02 -12.96 0.74
C PRO A 191 -8.26 -11.76 1.33
N LEU A 192 -8.97 -10.66 1.58
CA LEU A 192 -8.47 -9.48 2.30
C LEU A 192 -9.10 -9.42 3.68
N ASP A 193 -8.37 -8.91 4.66
CA ASP A 193 -8.93 -8.51 5.95
C ASP A 193 -8.92 -6.97 6.03
N LEU A 194 -10.11 -6.37 6.19
CA LEU A 194 -10.34 -4.93 6.36
C LEU A 194 -10.84 -4.67 7.78
N LEU A 195 -10.16 -3.78 8.51
CA LEU A 195 -10.55 -3.34 9.84
C LEU A 195 -10.67 -1.81 9.85
N VAL A 196 -11.78 -1.32 10.39
CA VAL A 196 -11.99 0.10 10.66
C VAL A 196 -12.18 0.30 12.16
N TYR A 197 -11.60 1.36 12.69
CA TYR A 197 -11.63 1.71 14.10
C TYR A 197 -11.93 3.19 14.29
N ASP A 198 -13.09 3.51 14.86
CA ASP A 198 -13.43 4.86 15.30
C ASP A 198 -12.64 5.26 16.54
N THR A 199 -12.11 6.49 16.55
CA THR A 199 -11.41 7.05 17.71
C THR A 199 -12.29 7.01 18.96
N HIS A 200 -11.69 6.62 20.09
CA HIS A 200 -12.31 6.48 21.41
C HIS A 200 -13.33 5.33 21.54
N ALA A 201 -13.53 4.51 20.49
CA ALA A 201 -14.44 3.36 20.61
C ALA A 201 -13.90 2.27 21.55
N LEU A 202 -12.56 2.17 21.67
CA LEU A 202 -11.83 1.17 22.47
C LEU A 202 -12.35 -0.28 22.29
N ARG A 203 -12.86 -0.56 21.10
CA ARG A 203 -13.22 -1.89 20.58
C ARG A 203 -13.13 -1.88 19.06
N VAL A 204 -13.01 -3.04 18.41
CA VAL A 204 -13.12 -3.13 16.95
C VAL A 204 -14.51 -2.67 16.52
N THR A 205 -14.57 -1.69 15.61
CA THR A 205 -15.84 -1.10 15.18
C THR A 205 -16.43 -1.82 13.98
N HIS A 206 -15.59 -2.08 12.97
CA HIS A 206 -15.97 -2.82 11.78
C HIS A 206 -14.83 -3.73 11.35
N PHE A 207 -15.19 -4.96 10.96
CA PHE A 207 -14.27 -5.92 10.39
C PHE A 207 -14.95 -6.66 9.25
N ALA A 208 -14.25 -6.84 8.14
CA ALA A 208 -14.73 -7.62 7.00
C ALA A 208 -13.61 -8.48 6.43
N SER A 209 -13.93 -9.74 6.14
CA SER A 209 -13.09 -10.61 5.30
C SER A 209 -13.66 -10.61 3.88
N ILE A 210 -12.88 -10.18 2.90
CA ILE A 210 -13.30 -9.89 1.53
C ILE A 210 -12.67 -10.93 0.61
N ASP A 211 -13.48 -11.85 0.10
CA ASP A 211 -13.07 -12.86 -0.88
C ASP A 211 -13.42 -12.44 -2.32
N GLU A 212 -13.29 -13.37 -3.26
CA GLU A 212 -13.61 -13.17 -4.68
C GLU A 212 -15.12 -13.07 -4.97
N HIS A 213 -15.95 -13.49 -4.02
CA HIS A 213 -17.40 -13.49 -4.15
C HIS A 213 -18.05 -12.21 -3.61
N ASN A 214 -17.32 -11.42 -2.82
CA ASN A 214 -17.80 -10.16 -2.25
C ASN A 214 -18.33 -9.18 -3.33
N GLU A 215 -19.62 -8.88 -3.26
CA GLU A 215 -20.33 -8.06 -4.26
C GLU A 215 -19.87 -6.60 -4.27
N TYR A 216 -19.64 -6.02 -3.10
CA TYR A 216 -19.19 -4.64 -2.99
C TYR A 216 -17.79 -4.45 -3.61
N PHE A 217 -16.87 -5.37 -3.32
CA PHE A 217 -15.54 -5.32 -3.91
C PHE A 217 -15.59 -5.54 -5.43
N ARG A 218 -16.42 -6.48 -5.92
CA ARG A 218 -16.64 -6.66 -7.36
C ARG A 218 -17.18 -5.38 -8.02
N MET A 219 -18.15 -4.73 -7.38
CA MET A 219 -18.72 -3.46 -7.85
C MET A 219 -17.64 -2.37 -7.95
N ILE A 220 -16.86 -2.13 -6.88
CA ILE A 220 -15.78 -1.11 -6.91
C ILE A 220 -14.80 -1.38 -8.05
N ARG A 221 -14.34 -2.61 -8.19
CA ARG A 221 -13.36 -2.98 -9.23
C ARG A 221 -13.88 -2.77 -10.65
N GLY A 222 -15.18 -3.01 -10.86
CA GLY A 222 -15.84 -2.78 -12.14
C GLY A 222 -16.01 -1.28 -12.42
N THR A 223 -16.72 -0.59 -11.53
CA THR A 223 -17.06 0.84 -11.68
C THR A 223 -15.81 1.72 -11.75
N TRP A 224 -14.80 1.47 -10.91
CA TRP A 224 -13.55 2.25 -10.93
C TRP A 224 -12.81 2.12 -12.27
N GLY A 225 -12.69 0.88 -12.78
CA GLY A 225 -12.04 0.63 -14.06
C GLY A 225 -12.78 1.24 -15.25
N GLU A 226 -14.11 1.27 -15.22
CA GLU A 226 -14.93 1.91 -16.24
C GLU A 226 -14.78 3.44 -16.20
N ARG A 227 -14.91 4.05 -15.01
CA ARG A 227 -14.77 5.51 -14.84
C ARG A 227 -13.38 6.00 -15.19
N LEU A 228 -12.32 5.27 -14.88
CA LEU A 228 -10.97 5.62 -15.28
C LEU A 228 -10.81 5.66 -16.81
N ARG A 229 -11.41 4.70 -17.54
CA ARG A 229 -11.38 4.71 -19.02
C ARG A 229 -12.18 5.88 -19.59
N GLN A 230 -13.32 6.19 -18.99
CA GLN A 230 -14.12 7.34 -19.39
C GLN A 230 -13.33 8.65 -19.21
N VAL A 231 -12.78 8.90 -18.01
CA VAL A 231 -11.99 10.10 -17.75
C VAL A 231 -10.78 10.17 -18.69
N PHE A 232 -10.12 9.04 -18.97
CA PHE A 232 -9.01 9.00 -19.93
C PHE A 232 -9.43 9.40 -21.34
N ALA A 233 -10.59 8.92 -21.82
CA ALA A 233 -11.12 9.27 -23.14
C ALA A 233 -11.61 10.72 -23.25
N GLU A 234 -11.92 11.36 -22.12
CA GLU A 234 -12.29 12.78 -22.04
C GLU A 234 -11.07 13.72 -22.06
N ILE A 235 -9.85 13.20 -21.84
CA ILE A 235 -8.61 13.98 -21.93
C ILE A 235 -8.35 14.26 -23.43
N PRO A 236 -8.21 15.54 -23.84
CA PRO A 236 -7.90 15.88 -25.23
C PRO A 236 -6.63 15.21 -25.72
N ASP A 237 -6.63 14.80 -26.99
CA ASP A 237 -5.45 14.24 -27.63
C ASP A 237 -4.28 15.24 -27.58
N PRO A 238 -3.03 14.76 -27.41
CA PRO A 238 -1.90 15.65 -27.40
C PRO A 238 -1.74 16.39 -28.73
N LEU A 239 -1.58 17.72 -28.66
CA LEU A 239 -1.31 18.54 -29.84
C LEU A 239 0.17 18.43 -30.22
N TRP A 240 0.46 17.93 -31.41
CA TRP A 240 1.85 17.70 -31.87
C TRP A 240 2.41 18.81 -32.77
N THR A 241 1.59 19.78 -33.18
CA THR A 241 1.80 20.44 -34.49
C THR A 241 1.71 21.96 -34.51
N ASN A 242 1.37 22.61 -33.40
CA ASN A 242 1.30 24.06 -33.35
C ASN A 242 2.28 24.61 -32.30
N PRO A 243 3.51 25.00 -32.70
CA PRO A 243 4.49 25.52 -31.76
C PRO A 243 3.99 26.74 -30.98
N ASP A 244 3.13 27.57 -31.58
CA ASP A 244 2.61 28.78 -30.96
C ASP A 244 1.43 28.52 -30.01
N ASP A 245 0.93 27.27 -29.96
CA ASP A 245 -0.10 26.84 -29.00
C ASP A 245 0.53 26.42 -27.67
N PRO A 246 0.16 27.04 -26.53
CA PRO A 246 0.62 26.64 -25.21
C PRO A 246 0.32 25.17 -24.85
N GLY A 247 -0.69 24.56 -25.50
CA GLY A 247 -1.09 23.16 -25.34
C GLY A 247 -0.30 22.17 -26.22
N SER A 248 0.62 22.65 -27.06
CA SER A 248 1.45 21.80 -27.91
C SER A 248 2.56 21.09 -27.13
N LEU A 249 2.75 19.80 -27.42
CA LEU A 249 3.90 19.02 -26.96
C LEU A 249 5.22 19.48 -27.59
N VAL A 250 5.15 20.32 -28.62
CA VAL A 250 6.28 20.74 -29.46
C VAL A 250 6.41 22.27 -29.41
N PRO A 251 6.90 22.85 -28.31
CA PRO A 251 7.03 24.31 -28.19
C PRO A 251 8.12 24.86 -29.14
N PRO A 252 8.02 26.12 -29.60
CA PRO A 252 8.85 26.66 -30.67
C PRO A 252 10.31 26.85 -30.25
N SER A 253 10.55 26.94 -28.94
CA SER A 253 11.85 27.28 -28.33
C SER A 253 12.66 26.07 -27.87
N ARG A 254 12.22 24.83 -28.13
CA ARG A 254 12.96 23.60 -27.76
C ARG A 254 13.28 22.71 -28.96
N VAL A 255 14.49 22.13 -28.94
CA VAL A 255 14.85 21.02 -29.83
C VAL A 255 14.01 19.80 -29.44
N HIS A 256 13.08 19.45 -30.32
CA HIS A 256 12.13 18.34 -30.13
C HIS A 256 12.32 17.24 -31.19
N GLN A 257 13.26 17.43 -32.12
CA GLN A 257 13.59 16.39 -33.09
C GLN A 257 14.31 15.24 -32.40
N PRO A 258 14.00 13.98 -32.76
CA PRO A 258 14.71 12.84 -32.21
C PRO A 258 16.17 12.86 -32.65
N LEU A 259 17.07 12.39 -31.78
CA LEU A 259 18.45 12.12 -32.17
C LEU A 259 18.45 10.97 -33.18
N ARG A 260 18.88 11.24 -34.41
CA ARG A 260 18.95 10.24 -35.49
C ARG A 260 20.42 9.88 -35.71
N ILE A 261 20.71 8.58 -35.74
CA ILE A 261 22.02 8.06 -36.12
C ILE A 261 21.90 7.62 -37.58
N GLU A 262 22.69 8.24 -38.46
CA GLU A 262 22.67 7.91 -39.88
C GLU A 262 23.50 6.66 -40.18
N PRO A 263 23.01 5.73 -41.01
CA PRO A 263 23.80 4.57 -41.43
C PRO A 263 25.00 4.99 -42.29
N VAL A 264 26.17 4.44 -41.99
CA VAL A 264 27.42 4.71 -42.73
C VAL A 264 27.25 4.28 -44.19
N ASN A 265 27.50 5.20 -45.13
CA ASN A 265 27.37 5.05 -46.59
C ASN A 265 25.94 5.08 -47.18
N ALA A 266 24.94 5.57 -46.45
CA ALA A 266 23.64 5.88 -47.06
C ALA A 266 23.59 7.36 -47.53
N PRO A 267 22.89 7.68 -48.63
CA PRO A 267 22.57 9.07 -48.95
C PRO A 267 21.76 9.71 -47.81
N GLN A 268 21.97 11.00 -47.53
CA GLN A 268 21.27 11.70 -46.46
C GLN A 268 19.76 11.53 -46.61
N PRO A 269 19.08 10.89 -45.64
CA PRO A 269 17.65 10.70 -45.71
C PRO A 269 16.94 12.05 -45.61
N ASN A 270 16.12 12.37 -46.62
CA ASN A 270 15.19 13.48 -46.53
C ASN A 270 14.01 13.05 -45.64
N TYR A 271 14.09 13.35 -44.35
CA TYR A 271 12.96 13.11 -43.46
C TYR A 271 11.88 14.16 -43.79
N PRO A 272 10.67 13.77 -44.20
CA PRO A 272 9.58 14.71 -44.29
C PRO A 272 9.44 15.40 -42.94
N THR A 273 9.21 16.72 -42.95
CA THR A 273 8.76 17.43 -41.75
C THR A 273 7.60 16.61 -41.17
N PRO A 274 7.64 16.21 -39.89
CA PRO A 274 6.65 15.31 -39.32
C PRO A 274 5.26 15.75 -39.74
N GLN A 275 4.60 14.89 -40.51
CA GLN A 275 3.28 15.18 -41.05
C GLN A 275 2.39 15.56 -39.88
N VAL A 276 1.70 16.69 -40.01
CA VAL A 276 0.80 17.26 -39.02
C VAL A 276 -0.34 16.26 -38.81
N LEU A 277 -0.15 15.25 -37.95
CA LEU A 277 -1.17 14.25 -37.64
C LEU A 277 -2.13 14.86 -36.62
N ALA A 278 -2.92 15.78 -37.13
CA ALA A 278 -4.23 16.18 -36.62
C ALA A 278 -5.02 16.79 -37.79
N GLU A 279 -5.12 16.08 -38.92
CA GLU A 279 -6.29 16.28 -39.77
C GLU A 279 -7.43 15.51 -39.12
N ASP A 280 -8.25 16.25 -38.39
CA ASP A 280 -9.58 15.87 -37.92
C ASP A 280 -10.34 15.22 -39.09
N PRO A 281 -10.64 13.91 -39.08
CA PRO A 281 -11.39 13.31 -40.16
C PRO A 281 -12.84 13.73 -40.02
N GLY A 282 -13.16 14.90 -40.58
CA GLY A 282 -14.50 15.29 -41.00
C GLY A 282 -15.55 15.35 -39.88
N LYS A 283 -15.78 16.57 -39.37
CA LYS A 283 -17.15 17.07 -39.29
C LYS A 283 -17.73 17.17 -40.70
N ASP A 284 -18.15 16.04 -41.25
CA ASP A 284 -19.07 15.95 -42.39
C ASP A 284 -19.86 14.65 -42.27
N GLN A 285 -20.89 14.66 -41.40
CA GLN A 285 -22.13 13.97 -41.68
C GLN A 285 -23.26 14.99 -41.56
N ALA A 286 -23.58 15.60 -42.71
CA ALA A 286 -24.88 16.21 -42.94
C ALA A 286 -25.84 15.13 -43.48
N ASN A 287 -27.04 15.12 -42.89
CA ASN A 287 -28.23 14.26 -43.09
C ASN A 287 -28.21 12.85 -42.47
#